data_AF-L9WLF6-F1
#
_entry.id   AF-L9WLF6-F1
#
_cell.length_a   1.000
_cell.length_b   1.000
_cell.length_c   1.000
_cell.angle_alpha   90.00
_cell.angle_beta   90.00
_cell.angle_gamma   90.00
#
_symmetry.space_group_name_H-M   'P 1'
#
loop_
_entity.id
_entity.type
_entity.pdbx_description
1 polymer ?
#
loop_
_entity_poly.entity_id
_entity_poly.type
_entity_poly.pdbx_seq_one_letter_code
_entity_poly.pdbx_strand_id
1 'polypeptide(L)'
;MSDSQSSVQEQTRAPSAEAMETTGKVDAGALGLSAGIIWGQTRAPSAEAMETTGKVDAGALGLSAGIIWGAVVAFLELAAGTKYGERWRLLLADLYPGYSHEPGDLVWGTVLGFIDAYILGYLFGRLYNRLAE
;
A
#
# COMPACT_ATOMS: atom_id res chain seq x y z
N MET A 1 -92.02 6.16 38.44
CA MET A 1 -91.92 7.42 39.22
C MET A 1 -90.52 7.96 39.00
N SER A 2 -90.38 9.09 38.30
CA SER A 2 -90.04 10.42 38.90
C SER A 2 -88.68 10.39 39.59
N ASP A 3 -87.66 11.13 39.17
CA ASP A 3 -87.63 12.59 38.92
C ASP A 3 -86.73 12.94 37.71
N SER A 4 -87.09 13.83 36.77
CA SER A 4 -87.35 15.27 36.86
C SER A 4 -86.15 16.15 37.26
N GLN A 5 -85.68 16.89 36.24
CA GLN A 5 -85.34 18.33 36.29
C GLN A 5 -83.97 18.75 36.83
N SER A 6 -83.10 19.23 35.91
CA SER A 6 -82.59 20.62 35.86
C SER A 6 -81.49 20.70 34.78
N SER A 7 -81.79 21.07 33.55
CA SER A 7 -81.77 22.46 33.05
C SER A 7 -80.37 23.04 32.78
N VAL A 8 -80.09 23.26 31.48
CA VAL A 8 -79.72 24.58 30.91
C VAL A 8 -78.21 24.94 30.79
N GLN A 9 -77.88 25.43 29.58
CA GLN A 9 -76.64 26.05 29.04
C GLN A 9 -75.54 25.10 28.55
N GLU A 10 -75.30 24.89 27.25
CA GLU A 10 -74.89 25.88 26.23
C GLU A 10 -73.59 26.61 26.60
N GLN A 11 -72.45 26.14 26.09
CA GLN A 11 -71.36 27.02 25.63
C GLN A 11 -70.31 26.21 24.84
N THR A 12 -70.53 26.09 23.53
CA THR A 12 -69.52 26.29 22.47
C THR A 12 -68.02 26.09 22.82
N ARG A 13 -67.38 25.08 22.19
CA ARG A 13 -66.35 25.24 21.13
C ARG A 13 -65.21 24.18 21.16
N ALA A 14 -65.09 23.51 20.00
CA ALA A 14 -63.94 22.85 19.36
C ALA A 14 -63.54 21.39 19.74
N PRO A 15 -63.28 20.53 18.73
CA PRO A 15 -62.98 19.11 18.87
C PRO A 15 -61.48 18.79 18.76
N SER A 16 -61.13 17.55 19.15
CA SER A 16 -60.11 16.62 18.59
C SER A 16 -59.52 15.81 19.76
N ALA A 17 -59.88 14.54 19.97
CA ALA A 17 -59.48 13.36 19.17
C ALA A 17 -57.94 13.33 19.06
N GLU A 18 -57.16 12.40 19.58
CA GLU A 18 -57.36 11.00 19.90
C GLU A 18 -56.26 10.51 20.86
N ALA A 19 -56.56 9.41 21.54
CA ALA A 19 -55.68 8.66 22.41
C ALA A 19 -54.89 7.57 21.65
N MET A 20 -54.00 6.90 22.40
CA MET A 20 -53.38 5.56 22.19
C MET A 20 -52.07 5.51 21.36
N GLU A 21 -50.93 5.13 21.97
CA GLU A 21 -50.43 3.75 22.23
C GLU A 21 -49.96 3.09 20.89
N THR A 22 -48.82 2.42 20.70
CA THR A 22 -48.08 1.44 21.51
C THR A 22 -46.67 1.23 20.92
N THR A 23 -45.79 0.65 21.74
CA THR A 23 -44.48 0.03 21.44
C THR A 23 -44.49 -0.95 20.26
N GLY A 24 -43.45 -0.92 19.42
CA GLY A 24 -43.14 -1.97 18.45
C GLY A 24 -41.67 -2.00 18.03
N LYS A 25 -40.89 -2.87 18.65
CA LYS A 25 -39.50 -3.19 18.30
C LYS A 25 -39.50 -4.04 17.01
N VAL A 26 -38.81 -3.60 15.97
CA VAL A 26 -38.54 -4.42 14.77
C VAL A 26 -37.05 -4.36 14.43
N ASP A 27 -36.33 -5.39 14.88
CA ASP A 27 -35.03 -5.78 14.32
C ASP A 27 -35.31 -6.62 13.08
N ALA A 28 -34.97 -6.11 11.89
CA ALA A 28 -34.90 -6.93 10.68
C ALA A 28 -33.94 -6.28 9.68
N GLY A 29 -32.69 -6.74 9.71
CA GLY A 29 -31.81 -6.63 8.57
C GLY A 29 -32.41 -7.42 7.40
N ALA A 30 -32.87 -6.71 6.38
CA ALA A 30 -32.96 -7.16 5.00
C ALA A 30 -33.46 -5.98 4.17
N LEU A 31 -33.03 -5.92 2.91
CA LEU A 31 -33.39 -4.92 1.89
C LEU A 31 -32.59 -3.60 2.09
N GLY A 32 -31.49 -3.34 1.39
CA GLY A 32 -31.27 -3.60 -0.03
C GLY A 32 -31.41 -2.28 -0.81
N LEU A 33 -30.26 -1.62 -0.99
CA LEU A 33 -29.91 -0.76 -2.11
C LEU A 33 -30.56 0.63 -2.27
N SER A 34 -29.66 1.58 -2.53
CA SER A 34 -29.83 2.87 -3.21
C SER A 34 -30.67 3.95 -2.53
N ALA A 35 -30.00 4.87 -1.83
CA ALA A 35 -29.97 6.31 -2.19
C ALA A 35 -29.39 7.16 -1.04
N GLY A 36 -28.43 8.03 -1.38
CA GLY A 36 -27.97 9.13 -0.54
C GLY A 36 -26.54 8.91 -0.02
N ILE A 37 -25.44 9.19 -0.72
CA ILE A 37 -25.01 10.49 -1.27
C ILE A 37 -25.61 11.66 -0.48
N ILE A 38 -24.76 12.41 0.21
CA ILE A 38 -25.08 13.62 1.00
C ILE A 38 -25.51 13.36 2.46
N TRP A 39 -24.59 12.89 3.31
CA TRP A 39 -24.28 13.60 4.56
C TRP A 39 -22.94 13.16 5.16
N GLY A 40 -21.97 14.08 5.18
CA GLY A 40 -21.11 14.31 6.33
C GLY A 40 -20.32 13.14 6.93
N GLN A 41 -19.63 12.36 6.11
CA GLN A 41 -18.47 11.63 6.63
C GLN A 41 -17.33 12.66 6.77
N THR A 42 -17.18 13.21 7.98
CA THR A 42 -15.98 13.93 8.42
C THR A 42 -14.81 12.97 8.36
N ARG A 43 -14.30 12.67 7.17
CA ARG A 43 -12.91 12.23 7.03
C ARG A 43 -12.10 13.44 7.43
N ALA A 44 -11.56 13.39 8.65
CA ALA A 44 -10.57 14.34 9.10
C ALA A 44 -9.59 14.59 7.94
N PRO A 45 -9.47 15.82 7.42
CA PRO A 45 -8.43 16.09 6.46
C PRO A 45 -7.09 16.04 7.21
N SER A 46 -6.16 15.28 6.65
CA SER A 46 -4.72 15.59 6.62
C SER A 46 -4.01 15.80 7.96
N ALA A 47 -3.44 14.74 8.55
CA ALA A 47 -2.28 14.87 9.44
C ALA A 47 -1.45 13.60 9.67
N GLU A 48 -1.70 12.49 8.98
CA GLU A 48 -0.76 11.36 8.94
C GLU A 48 -0.49 10.95 7.49
N ALA A 49 -0.41 11.93 6.59
CA ALA A 49 0.53 11.76 5.49
C ALA A 49 1.89 11.68 6.18
N MET A 50 2.40 10.46 6.40
CA MET A 50 3.75 10.24 6.89
C MET A 50 4.64 11.21 6.12
N GLU A 51 5.16 12.20 6.83
CA GLU A 51 6.27 12.98 6.33
C GLU A 51 7.45 12.00 6.28
N THR A 52 7.57 11.29 5.16
CA THR A 52 8.82 10.64 4.83
C THR A 52 9.77 11.80 4.51
N THR A 53 10.39 12.37 5.55
CA THR A 53 11.65 13.09 5.42
C THR A 53 12.48 12.30 4.40
N GLY A 54 12.75 12.92 3.24
CA GLY A 54 13.12 12.26 1.99
C GLY A 54 14.49 11.59 2.04
N LYS A 55 14.63 10.51 2.81
CA LYS A 55 15.83 9.69 2.88
C LYS A 55 15.69 8.52 1.91
N VAL A 56 16.77 8.27 1.18
CA VAL A 56 16.87 7.11 0.30
C VAL A 56 16.93 5.85 1.15
N ASP A 57 16.09 4.87 0.85
CA ASP A 57 16.22 3.54 1.45
C ASP A 57 17.46 2.85 0.85
N ALA A 58 18.53 2.82 1.64
CA ALA A 58 19.80 2.20 1.24
C ALA A 58 19.66 0.70 0.98
N GLY A 59 18.76 0.01 1.68
CA GLY A 59 18.49 -1.41 1.46
C GLY A 59 17.82 -1.66 0.12
N ALA A 60 16.79 -0.88 -0.19
CA ALA A 60 16.10 -0.95 -1.49
C ALA A 60 17.03 -0.58 -2.65
N LEU A 61 17.89 0.43 -2.47
CA LEU A 61 18.89 0.82 -3.46
C LEU A 61 19.94 -0.28 -3.69
N GLY A 62 20.47 -0.87 -2.62
CA GLY A 62 21.37 -2.01 -2.71
C GLY A 62 20.73 -3.19 -3.42
N LEU A 63 19.52 -3.58 -3.03
CA LEU A 63 18.83 -4.74 -3.62
C LEU A 63 18.57 -4.56 -5.11
N SER A 64 18.09 -3.38 -5.52
CA SER A 64 17.86 -3.08 -6.93
C SER A 64 19.16 -3.07 -7.75
N ALA A 65 20.24 -2.49 -7.21
CA ALA A 65 21.56 -2.51 -7.84
C ALA A 65 22.09 -3.95 -8.02
N GLY A 66 22.01 -4.77 -6.97
CA GLY A 66 22.42 -6.18 -7.01
C GLY A 66 21.64 -6.99 -8.04
N ILE A 67 20.31 -6.85 -8.09
CA ILE A 67 19.46 -7.57 -9.07
C ILE A 67 19.84 -7.18 -10.50
N ILE A 68 19.96 -5.88 -10.78
CA ILE A 68 20.29 -5.38 -12.11
C ILE A 68 21.67 -5.88 -12.53
N TRP A 69 22.68 -5.74 -11.66
CA TRP A 69 24.05 -6.12 -12.01
C TRP A 69 24.21 -7.63 -12.13
N GLY A 70 23.66 -8.41 -11.20
CA GLY A 70 23.63 -9.87 -11.29
C GLY A 70 22.97 -10.35 -12.58
N ALA A 71 21.84 -9.76 -12.98
CA ALA A 71 21.18 -10.10 -14.25
C ALA A 71 22.05 -9.77 -15.49
N VAL A 72 22.78 -8.65 -15.47
CA VAL A 72 23.73 -8.28 -16.53
C VAL A 72 24.87 -9.30 -16.60
N VAL A 73 25.48 -9.64 -15.47
CA VAL A 73 26.56 -10.64 -15.42
C VAL A 73 26.07 -12.00 -15.93
N ALA A 74 24.88 -12.43 -15.51
CA ALA A 74 24.27 -13.66 -15.98
C ALA A 74 24.05 -13.66 -17.51
N PHE A 75 23.58 -12.53 -18.05
CA PHE A 75 23.39 -12.36 -19.49
C PHE A 75 24.72 -12.41 -20.27
N LEU A 76 25.77 -11.77 -19.75
CA LEU A 76 27.09 -11.77 -20.36
C LEU A 76 27.71 -13.17 -20.40
N GLU A 77 27.51 -13.98 -19.35
CA GLU A 77 27.92 -15.39 -19.30
C GLU A 77 27.18 -16.25 -20.32
N LEU A 78 25.86 -16.08 -20.46
CA LEU A 78 25.10 -16.75 -21.52
C LEU A 78 25.61 -16.38 -22.92
N ALA A 79 26.17 -15.17 -23.06
CA ALA A 79 26.79 -14.70 -24.30
C ALA A 79 28.27 -15.09 -24.45
N ALA A 80 28.89 -15.79 -23.49
CA ALA A 80 30.32 -16.14 -23.50
C ALA A 80 30.75 -16.95 -24.73
N GLY A 81 29.83 -17.70 -25.35
CA GLY A 81 30.09 -18.39 -26.62
C GLY A 81 30.28 -17.46 -27.84
N THR A 82 30.11 -16.15 -27.68
CA THR A 82 30.32 -15.14 -28.72
C THR A 82 31.64 -14.39 -28.51
N LYS A 83 32.21 -13.84 -29.58
CA LYS A 83 33.42 -13.00 -29.51
C LYS A 83 33.25 -11.79 -28.57
N TYR A 84 32.02 -11.31 -28.39
CA TYR A 84 31.71 -10.20 -27.50
C TYR A 84 31.65 -10.65 -26.04
N GLY A 85 30.87 -11.69 -25.73
CA GLY A 85 30.75 -12.21 -24.36
C GLY A 85 32.09 -12.71 -23.81
N GLU A 86 32.92 -13.34 -24.65
CA GLU A 86 34.24 -13.80 -24.23
C GLU A 86 35.16 -12.65 -23.76
N ARG A 87 35.05 -11.47 -24.38
CA ARG A 87 35.79 -10.28 -23.93
C ARG A 87 35.31 -9.78 -22.57
N TRP A 88 34.00 -9.79 -22.35
CA TRP A 88 33.42 -9.42 -21.06
C TRP A 88 33.79 -10.41 -19.98
N ARG A 89 33.81 -11.70 -20.29
CA ARG A 89 34.19 -12.76 -19.37
C ARG A 89 35.62 -12.59 -18.87
N LEU A 90 36.56 -12.28 -19.76
CA LEU A 90 37.94 -11.96 -19.38
C LEU A 90 38.01 -10.76 -18.43
N LEU A 91 37.26 -9.69 -18.72
CA LEU A 91 37.20 -8.52 -17.83
C LEU A 91 36.61 -8.86 -16.45
N LEU A 92 35.57 -9.70 -16.41
CA LEU A 92 34.95 -10.15 -15.17
C LEU A 92 35.88 -11.08 -14.38
N ALA A 93 36.70 -11.89 -15.06
CA ALA A 93 37.69 -12.74 -14.42
C ALA A 93 38.83 -11.95 -13.76
N ASP A 94 39.19 -10.79 -14.33
CA ASP A 94 40.12 -9.85 -13.69
C ASP A 94 39.51 -9.15 -12.48
N LEU A 95 38.20 -8.88 -12.52
CA LEU A 95 37.49 -8.18 -11.45
C LEU A 95 37.17 -9.08 -10.25
N TYR A 96 36.88 -10.36 -10.50
CA TYR A 96 36.42 -11.32 -9.50
C TYR A 96 37.41 -12.48 -9.36
N PRO A 97 38.29 -12.47 -8.34
CA PRO A 97 39.22 -13.56 -8.09
C PRO A 97 38.49 -14.89 -7.90
N GLY A 98 38.91 -15.92 -8.64
CA GLY A 98 38.28 -17.24 -8.61
C GLY A 98 37.14 -17.43 -9.62
N TYR A 99 36.83 -16.42 -10.42
CA TYR A 99 35.94 -16.56 -11.57
C TYR A 99 36.62 -17.31 -12.70
N SER A 100 36.04 -18.45 -13.10
CA SER A 100 36.74 -19.38 -13.99
C SER A 100 36.85 -18.86 -15.43
N HIS A 101 38.00 -19.11 -16.05
CA HIS A 101 38.24 -18.89 -17.48
C HIS A 101 37.63 -20.01 -18.34
N GLU A 102 36.75 -20.86 -17.82
CA GLU A 102 36.01 -21.86 -18.59
C GLU A 102 34.50 -21.50 -18.65
N PRO A 103 33.84 -21.61 -19.81
CA PRO A 103 32.41 -21.34 -19.92
C PRO A 103 31.61 -22.28 -19.02
N GLY A 104 30.76 -21.74 -18.13
CA GLY A 104 29.88 -22.56 -17.29
C GLY A 104 29.78 -22.13 -15.83
N ASP A 105 30.61 -21.20 -15.38
CA ASP A 105 30.56 -20.69 -13.99
C ASP A 105 29.57 -19.52 -13.80
N LEU A 106 28.41 -19.64 -14.46
CA LEU A 106 27.33 -18.65 -14.47
C LEU A 106 26.91 -18.27 -13.05
N VAL A 107 26.85 -19.27 -12.16
CA VAL A 107 26.38 -19.10 -10.79
C VAL A 107 27.35 -18.25 -9.99
N TRP A 108 28.65 -18.50 -10.08
CA TRP A 108 29.64 -17.80 -9.26
C TRP A 108 29.74 -16.31 -9.62
N GLY A 109 29.77 -15.99 -10.91
CA GLY A 109 29.85 -14.60 -11.39
C GLY A 109 28.60 -13.82 -11.07
N THR A 110 27.43 -14.43 -11.28
CA THR A 110 26.15 -13.80 -10.95
C THR A 110 26.05 -13.52 -9.45
N VAL A 111 26.53 -14.43 -8.59
CA VAL A 111 26.52 -14.22 -7.14
C VAL A 111 27.50 -13.13 -6.72
N LEU A 112 28.72 -13.13 -7.25
CA LEU A 112 29.71 -12.09 -6.95
C LEU A 112 29.27 -10.71 -7.44
N GLY A 113 28.74 -10.64 -8.66
CA GLY A 113 28.12 -9.43 -9.22
C GLY A 113 26.84 -9.01 -8.50
N PHE A 114 26.09 -9.92 -7.92
CA PHE A 114 24.97 -9.51 -7.07
C PHE A 114 25.47 -8.85 -5.78
N ILE A 115 26.43 -9.51 -5.11
CA ILE A 115 26.93 -9.09 -3.80
C ILE A 115 27.67 -7.75 -3.89
N ASP A 116 28.53 -7.56 -4.88
CA ASP A 116 29.32 -6.34 -4.99
C ASP A 116 28.45 -5.10 -5.25
N ALA A 117 27.47 -5.19 -6.15
CA ALA A 117 26.55 -4.12 -6.49
C ALA A 117 25.54 -3.89 -5.36
N TYR A 118 25.13 -4.93 -4.64
CA TYR A 118 24.34 -4.78 -3.43
C TYR A 118 25.07 -3.95 -2.38
N ILE A 119 26.31 -4.32 -2.06
CA ILE A 119 27.13 -3.61 -1.07
C ILE A 119 27.37 -2.17 -1.55
N LEU A 120 27.75 -1.98 -2.81
CA LEU A 120 28.00 -0.66 -3.38
C LEU A 120 26.73 0.21 -3.30
N GLY A 121 25.59 -0.29 -3.75
CA GLY A 121 24.31 0.42 -3.72
C GLY A 121 23.86 0.77 -2.30
N TYR A 122 24.03 -0.15 -1.35
CA TYR A 122 23.76 0.12 0.07
C TYR A 122 24.65 1.23 0.63
N LEU A 123 25.95 1.16 0.36
CA LEU A 123 26.90 2.18 0.79
C LEU A 123 26.60 3.54 0.13
N PHE A 124 26.21 3.56 -1.14
CA PHE A 124 25.80 4.76 -1.86
C PHE A 124 24.55 5.38 -1.22
N GLY A 125 23.53 4.59 -0.91
CA GLY A 125 22.31 5.11 -0.26
C GLY A 125 22.62 5.70 1.11
N ARG A 126 23.47 5.02 1.90
CA ARG A 126 23.93 5.54 3.19
C ARG A 126 24.73 6.83 3.03
N LEU A 127 25.65 6.89 2.06
CA LEU A 127 26.47 8.07 1.80
C LEU A 127 25.60 9.23 1.33
N TYR A 128 24.65 9.00 0.43
CA TYR A 128 23.70 10.00 -0.05
C TYR A 128 22.95 10.64 1.12
N ASN A 129 22.36 9.82 2.01
CA ASN A 129 21.65 10.33 3.16
C ASN A 129 22.55 11.13 4.10
N ARG A 130 23.81 10.71 4.28
CA ARG A 130 24.78 11.45 5.11
C ARG A 130 25.14 12.82 4.51
N LEU A 131 25.17 12.94 3.18
CA LEU A 131 25.49 14.19 2.49
C LEU A 131 24.27 15.12 2.33
N ALA A 132 23.06 14.57 2.44
CA ALA A 132 21.81 15.30 2.34
C ALA A 132 21.33 15.86 3.71
N GLU A 133 21.97 15.45 4.81
CA GLU A 133 21.82 16.02 6.16
C GLU A 133 22.71 17.26 6.36
#